data_AF-E2B2M6-F1
#
_entry.id   AF-E2B2M6-F1
#
_cell.length_a   1.000
_cell.length_b   1.000
_cell.length_c   1.000
_cell.angle_alpha   90.00
_cell.angle_beta   90.00
_cell.angle_gamma   90.00
#
_symmetry.space_group_name_H-M   'P 1'
#
loop_
_entity.id
_entity.type
_entity.pdbx_description
1 polymer ?
#
loop_
_entity_poly.entity_id
_entity_poly.type
_entity_poly.pdbx_seq_one_letter_code
_entity_poly.pdbx_strand_id
1 'polypeptide(L)'
;MVNVKYRSTGKATSKSNGCPRILLCGNDDSHTRHLGPALLHTLEHLPCHVLDVTTLFEETGKAAEEAMIQKMKTARRTLPALLYVPGILTWWDLVDETARVVFTSLMRGLDRSVHMLVLMTAHCRHIDLPPEVAALKGLNFAIPFATNFRNI
;
A
#
# COMPACT_ATOMS: atom_id res chain seq x y z
N MET A 1 8.87 -18.14 -28.41
CA MET A 1 9.59 -17.99 -27.12
C MET A 1 10.11 -16.56 -27.06
N VAL A 2 9.36 -15.64 -26.45
CA VAL A 2 9.78 -14.23 -26.32
C VAL A 2 10.56 -14.09 -25.03
N ASN A 3 11.81 -13.67 -25.15
CA ASN A 3 12.75 -13.50 -24.06
C ASN A 3 12.41 -12.19 -23.32
N VAL A 4 11.63 -12.28 -22.24
CA VAL A 4 11.29 -11.11 -21.41
C VAL A 4 12.49 -10.78 -20.52
N LYS A 5 13.33 -9.85 -21.00
CA LYS A 5 14.47 -9.36 -20.23
C LYS A 5 13.98 -8.34 -19.20
N TYR A 6 13.55 -8.83 -18.04
CA TYR A 6 13.23 -8.01 -16.88
C TYR A 6 14.49 -7.29 -16.39
N ARG A 7 14.66 -6.02 -16.75
CA ARG A 7 15.71 -5.18 -16.17
C ARG A 7 15.21 -4.58 -14.87
N SER A 8 15.39 -5.34 -13.79
CA SER A 8 15.32 -4.82 -12.42
C SER A 8 16.43 -3.77 -12.25
N THR A 9 16.09 -2.49 -12.31
CA THR A 9 16.92 -1.43 -11.75
C THR A 9 16.51 -1.18 -10.30
N GLY A 10 16.51 -2.23 -9.48
CA GLY A 10 16.35 -2.14 -8.03
C GLY A 10 17.70 -2.28 -7.37
N LYS A 11 18.42 -1.17 -7.16
CA LYS A 11 19.59 -1.18 -6.26
C LYS A 11 19.04 -1.27 -4.83
N ALA A 12 18.93 -2.48 -4.30
CA ALA A 12 18.55 -2.75 -2.92
C ALA A 12 19.65 -2.25 -1.98
N THR A 13 19.65 -0.97 -1.66
CA THR A 13 20.46 -0.46 -0.55
C THR A 13 19.77 -0.90 0.73
N SER A 14 20.32 -1.95 1.36
CA SER A 14 19.98 -2.40 2.70
C SER A 14 20.20 -1.23 3.68
N LYS A 15 19.15 -0.45 3.92
CA LYS A 15 18.99 0.41 5.08
C LYS A 15 17.84 -0.22 5.88
N SER A 16 18.20 -0.89 6.96
CA SER A 16 17.30 -1.58 7.87
C SER A 16 16.25 -0.60 8.44
N ASN A 17 15.05 -0.56 7.85
CA ASN A 17 13.88 0.07 8.46
C ASN A 17 12.87 -1.05 8.75
N GLY A 18 12.46 -1.19 10.02
CA GLY A 18 11.90 -2.41 10.60
C GLY A 18 10.49 -2.81 10.16
N CYS A 19 9.87 -2.09 9.23
CA CYS A 19 8.53 -2.35 8.71
C CYS A 19 8.57 -2.26 7.17
N PRO A 20 8.58 -3.40 6.45
CA PRO A 20 8.62 -3.40 5.00
C PRO A 20 7.33 -2.80 4.43
N ARG A 21 7.45 -1.90 3.45
CA ARG A 21 6.32 -1.23 2.79
C ARG A 21 6.47 -1.28 1.28
N ILE A 22 5.41 -1.72 0.61
CA ILE A 22 5.33 -1.85 -0.84
C ILE A 22 4.16 -0.99 -1.32
N LEU A 23 4.40 -0.17 -2.35
CA LEU A 23 3.36 0.59 -3.03
C LEU A 23 3.36 0.22 -4.50
N LEU A 24 2.28 -0.41 -4.95
CA LEU A 24 2.04 -0.72 -6.35
C LEU A 24 1.30 0.46 -6.99
N CYS A 25 1.85 1.04 -8.05
CA CYS A 25 1.19 2.11 -8.78
C CYS A 25 1.24 1.85 -10.30
N GLY A 26 0.15 2.20 -10.98
CA GLY A 26 0.02 2.05 -12.42
C GLY A 26 -1.31 2.63 -12.90
N ASN A 27 -1.34 3.02 -14.18
CA ASN A 27 -2.57 3.47 -14.85
C ASN A 27 -3.39 2.32 -15.44
N ASP A 28 -2.83 1.11 -15.45
CA ASP A 28 -3.53 -0.08 -15.89
C ASP A 28 -4.01 -0.90 -14.71
N ASP A 29 -5.02 -1.73 -14.91
CA ASP A 29 -5.48 -2.65 -13.87
C ASP A 29 -4.49 -3.79 -13.60
N SER A 30 -3.38 -3.87 -14.33
CA SER A 30 -2.45 -5.02 -14.28
C SER A 30 -1.88 -5.25 -12.88
N HIS A 31 -1.51 -4.17 -12.19
CA HIS A 31 -0.97 -4.22 -10.84
C HIS A 31 -2.02 -4.69 -9.80
N THR A 32 -3.28 -4.33 -10.00
CA THR A 32 -4.39 -4.70 -9.11
C THR A 32 -4.99 -6.06 -9.45
N ARG A 33 -5.02 -6.45 -10.74
CA ARG A 33 -5.63 -7.70 -11.23
C ARG A 33 -4.71 -8.91 -11.18
N HIS A 34 -3.40 -8.73 -11.29
CA HIS A 34 -2.46 -9.87 -11.33
C HIS A 34 -1.46 -9.84 -10.17
N LEU A 35 -0.76 -8.70 -9.99
CA LEU A 35 0.33 -8.62 -9.04
C LEU A 35 -0.16 -8.57 -7.59
N GLY A 36 -1.18 -7.77 -7.30
CA GLY A 36 -1.81 -7.71 -5.98
C GLY A 36 -2.26 -9.09 -5.48
N PRO A 37 -3.10 -9.83 -6.23
CA PRO A 37 -3.54 -11.17 -5.86
C PRO A 37 -2.39 -12.17 -5.68
N ALA A 38 -1.37 -12.14 -6.56
CA ALA A 38 -0.22 -13.03 -6.43
C ALA A 38 0.60 -12.76 -5.15
N LEU A 39 0.78 -11.49 -4.79
CA LEU A 39 1.42 -11.11 -3.53
C LEU A 39 0.56 -11.52 -2.34
N LEU A 40 -0.75 -11.24 -2.38
CA LEU A 40 -1.68 -11.63 -1.31
C LEU A 40 -1.70 -13.15 -1.09
N HIS A 41 -1.70 -13.93 -2.17
CA HIS A 41 -1.60 -15.40 -2.09
C HIS A 41 -0.29 -15.84 -1.45
N THR A 42 0.84 -15.23 -1.81
CA THR A 42 2.13 -15.54 -1.18
C THR A 42 2.14 -15.18 0.32
N LEU A 43 1.34 -14.20 0.71
CA LEU A 43 1.24 -13.66 2.08
C LEU A 43 0.05 -14.22 2.87
N GLU A 44 -0.67 -15.21 2.35
CA GLU A 44 -1.93 -15.71 2.93
C GLU A 44 -1.77 -16.33 4.32
N HIS A 45 -0.54 -16.68 4.69
CA HIS A 45 -0.18 -17.19 6.02
C HIS A 45 -0.15 -16.10 7.11
N LEU A 46 -0.25 -14.81 6.75
CA LEU A 46 -0.30 -13.70 7.68
C LEU A 46 -1.76 -13.21 7.85
N PRO A 47 -2.18 -12.85 9.08
CA PRO A 47 -3.42 -12.10 9.29
C PRO A 47 -3.44 -10.83 8.43
N CYS A 48 -4.42 -10.74 7.52
CA CYS A 48 -4.59 -9.63 6.60
C CYS A 48 -5.64 -8.65 7.12
N HIS A 49 -5.23 -7.39 7.30
CA HIS A 49 -6.09 -6.28 7.70
C HIS A 49 -6.23 -5.32 6.52
N VAL A 50 -7.43 -5.25 5.95
CA VAL A 50 -7.73 -4.36 4.82
C VAL A 50 -8.14 -2.98 5.32
N LEU A 51 -7.54 -1.91 4.82
CA LEU A 51 -7.95 -0.54 5.06
C LEU A 51 -8.31 0.13 3.73
N ASP A 52 -9.60 0.29 3.49
CA ASP A 52 -10.16 0.84 2.26
C ASP A 52 -11.37 1.74 2.56
N VAL A 53 -12.04 2.25 1.52
CA VAL A 53 -13.25 3.07 1.66
C VAL A 53 -14.30 2.35 2.51
N THR A 54 -14.53 1.05 2.29
CA THR A 54 -15.55 0.29 3.02
C THR A 54 -15.24 0.21 4.51
N THR A 55 -13.97 0.05 4.86
CA THR A 55 -13.48 0.01 6.24
C THR A 55 -13.61 1.36 6.93
N LEU A 56 -13.32 2.45 6.23
CA LEU A 56 -13.34 3.80 6.80
C LEU A 56 -14.75 4.31 7.08
N PHE A 57 -15.71 3.92 6.24
CA PHE A 57 -17.09 4.38 6.28
C PHE A 57 -18.08 3.27 6.66
N GLU A 58 -17.60 2.18 7.27
CA GLU A 58 -18.42 1.04 7.71
C GLU A 58 -19.49 1.45 8.71
N GLU A 59 -19.11 2.24 9.71
CA GLU A 59 -19.99 2.73 10.77
C GLU A 59 -20.43 4.17 10.49
N THR A 60 -21.73 4.39 10.30
CA THR A 60 -22.26 5.74 10.07
C THR A 60 -22.02 6.65 11.28
N GLY A 61 -21.49 7.85 11.04
CA GLY A 61 -21.19 8.84 12.08
C GLY A 61 -19.86 8.63 12.80
N LYS A 62 -19.13 7.54 12.51
CA LYS A 62 -17.76 7.37 12.98
C LYS A 62 -16.80 8.21 12.14
N ALA A 63 -15.89 8.91 12.82
CA ALA A 63 -14.82 9.65 12.17
C ALA A 63 -13.85 8.68 11.46
N ALA A 64 -13.42 9.02 10.24
CA ALA A 64 -12.52 8.17 9.45
C ALA A 64 -11.19 7.92 10.17
N GLU A 65 -10.71 8.91 10.93
CA GLU A 65 -9.53 8.83 11.78
C GLU A 65 -9.65 7.75 12.84
N GLU A 66 -10.83 7.67 13.49
CA GLU A 66 -11.09 6.65 14.49
C GLU A 66 -11.11 5.26 13.85
N ALA A 67 -11.70 5.10 12.67
CA ALA A 67 -11.67 3.84 11.92
C ALA A 67 -10.22 3.41 11.58
N MET A 68 -9.39 4.33 11.09
CA MET A 68 -7.96 4.06 10.80
C MET A 68 -7.19 3.65 12.06
N ILE A 69 -7.38 4.37 13.16
CA ILE A 69 -6.74 4.10 14.45
C ILE A 69 -7.13 2.71 14.96
N GLN A 70 -8.42 2.38 14.92
CA GLN A 70 -8.90 1.08 15.36
C GLN A 70 -8.35 -0.05 14.49
N LYS A 71 -8.37 0.10 13.17
CA LYS A 71 -7.82 -0.91 12.26
C LYS A 71 -6.33 -1.15 12.49
N MET A 72 -5.57 -0.07 12.66
CA MET A 72 -4.14 -0.14 12.98
C MET A 72 -3.89 -0.82 14.33
N LYS A 73 -4.70 -0.56 15.36
CA LYS A 73 -4.62 -1.24 16.66
C LYS A 73 -4.89 -2.73 16.52
N THR A 74 -5.89 -3.12 15.74
CA THR A 74 -6.23 -4.54 15.48
C THR A 74 -5.08 -5.25 14.76
N ALA A 75 -4.52 -4.64 13.71
CA ALA A 75 -3.38 -5.20 12.99
C ALA A 75 -2.15 -5.42 13.89
N ARG A 76 -1.86 -4.47 14.80
CA ARG A 76 -0.75 -4.58 15.75
C ARG A 76 -0.95 -5.67 16.82
N ARG A 77 -2.18 -6.15 17.06
CA ARG A 77 -2.45 -7.23 18.01
C ARG A 77 -2.22 -8.62 17.42
N THR A 78 -2.21 -8.74 16.09
CA THR A 78 -2.09 -10.03 15.39
C THR A 78 -0.73 -10.16 14.67
N LEU A 79 0.32 -9.57 15.23
CA LEU A 79 1.65 -9.62 14.62
C LEU A 79 2.21 -11.06 14.65
N PRO A 80 2.95 -11.49 13.62
CA PRO A 80 3.27 -10.77 12.38
C PRO A 80 2.02 -10.61 11.48
N ALA A 81 1.82 -9.44 10.86
CA ALA A 81 0.58 -9.12 10.13
C ALA A 81 0.82 -8.42 8.78
N LEU A 82 -0.18 -8.45 7.91
CA LEU A 82 -0.25 -7.69 6.67
C LEU A 82 -1.31 -6.59 6.80
N LEU A 83 -0.92 -5.32 6.60
CA LEU A 83 -1.84 -4.22 6.35
C LEU A 83 -1.96 -4.02 4.84
N TYR A 84 -3.14 -4.29 4.29
CA TYR A 84 -3.45 -4.09 2.88
C TYR A 84 -4.29 -2.83 2.67
N VAL A 85 -3.84 -1.92 1.82
CA VAL A 85 -4.54 -0.65 1.51
C VAL A 85 -4.81 -0.61 0.00
N PRO A 86 -5.90 -1.21 -0.48
CA PRO A 86 -6.24 -1.16 -1.89
C PRO A 86 -6.70 0.25 -2.28
N GLY A 87 -6.21 0.74 -3.41
CA GLY A 87 -6.67 2.00 -4.01
C GLY A 87 -6.58 3.18 -3.04
N ILE A 88 -5.39 3.43 -2.48
CA ILE A 88 -5.17 4.46 -1.45
C ILE A 88 -5.77 5.82 -1.84
N LEU A 89 -5.64 6.22 -3.11
CA LEU A 89 -6.14 7.50 -3.62
C LEU A 89 -7.68 7.59 -3.56
N THR A 90 -8.37 6.45 -3.67
CA THR A 90 -9.84 6.41 -3.68
C THR A 90 -10.43 6.94 -2.37
N TRP A 91 -9.86 6.58 -1.22
CA TRP A 91 -10.32 7.13 0.06
C TRP A 91 -9.54 8.39 0.46
N TRP A 92 -8.30 8.56 -0.02
CA TRP A 92 -7.49 9.75 0.28
C TRP A 92 -8.21 11.04 -0.10
N ASP A 93 -8.88 11.04 -1.26
CA ASP A 93 -9.60 12.21 -1.77
C ASP A 93 -10.95 12.45 -1.08
N LEU A 94 -11.50 11.44 -0.37
CA LEU A 94 -12.77 11.53 0.34
C LEU A 94 -12.63 12.06 1.78
N VAL A 95 -11.45 11.86 2.38
CA VAL A 95 -11.18 12.27 3.76
C VAL A 95 -10.55 13.66 3.80
N ASP A 96 -10.72 14.34 4.93
CA ASP A 96 -10.15 15.66 5.18
C ASP A 96 -8.64 15.61 5.47
N GLU A 97 -8.02 16.78 5.61
CA GLU A 97 -6.59 16.90 5.91
C GLU A 97 -6.24 16.23 7.25
N THR A 98 -7.13 16.37 8.25
CA THR A 98 -6.97 15.74 9.57
C THR A 98 -6.75 14.24 9.45
N ALA A 99 -7.60 13.55 8.70
CA ALA A 99 -7.49 12.10 8.50
C ALA A 99 -6.23 11.70 7.73
N ARG A 100 -5.82 12.46 6.72
CA ARG A 100 -4.57 12.22 5.98
C ARG A 100 -3.35 12.35 6.91
N VAL A 101 -3.34 13.34 7.80
CA VAL A 101 -2.30 13.53 8.82
C VAL A 101 -2.30 12.38 9.82
N VAL A 102 -3.47 11.95 10.31
CA VAL A 102 -3.60 10.81 11.23
C VAL A 102 -3.06 9.54 10.57
N PHE A 103 -3.48 9.22 9.35
CA PHE A 103 -2.98 8.04 8.62
C PHE A 103 -1.46 8.09 8.46
N THR A 104 -0.93 9.21 7.97
CA THR A 104 0.51 9.39 7.75
C THR A 104 1.28 9.25 9.07
N SER A 105 0.73 9.74 10.17
CA SER A 105 1.32 9.61 11.51
C SER A 105 1.29 8.17 12.01
N LEU A 106 0.18 7.45 11.83
CA LEU A 106 0.07 6.03 12.17
C LEU A 106 1.09 5.20 11.39
N MET A 107 1.25 5.50 10.10
CA MET A 107 2.22 4.87 9.22
C MET A 107 3.66 5.18 9.64
N ARG A 108 3.99 6.45 9.97
CA ARG A 108 5.31 6.82 10.48
C ARG A 108 5.62 6.17 11.83
N GLY A 109 4.61 5.99 12.68
CA GLY A 109 4.72 5.30 13.97
C GLY A 109 4.88 3.77 13.89
N LEU A 110 5.17 3.21 12.72
CA LEU A 110 5.42 1.79 12.52
C LEU A 110 6.88 1.36 12.70
N ASP A 111 7.74 2.20 13.25
CA ASP A 111 9.19 1.97 13.15
C ASP A 111 9.79 1.13 14.30
N ARG A 112 10.59 0.13 13.88
CA ARG A 112 11.56 -0.73 14.59
C ARG A 112 11.17 -2.02 15.32
N SER A 113 9.97 -2.22 15.85
CA SER A 113 9.65 -3.44 16.64
C SER A 113 8.47 -4.28 16.11
N VAL A 114 7.87 -3.85 15.01
CA VAL A 114 6.59 -4.38 14.52
C VAL A 114 6.85 -5.23 13.27
N HIS A 115 6.64 -6.54 13.34
CA HIS A 115 6.63 -7.45 12.18
C HIS A 115 5.38 -7.24 11.33
N MET A 116 5.14 -6.02 10.84
CA MET A 116 4.02 -5.72 9.96
C MET A 116 4.53 -5.37 8.58
N LEU A 117 4.00 -6.07 7.58
CA LEU A 117 4.15 -5.74 6.17
C LEU A 117 3.02 -4.81 5.76
N VAL A 118 3.33 -3.75 5.02
CA VAL A 118 2.30 -2.87 4.45
C VAL A 118 2.32 -2.97 2.92
N LEU A 119 1.18 -3.33 2.33
CA LEU A 119 0.97 -3.37 0.89
C LEU A 119 -0.10 -2.35 0.51
N MET A 120 0.25 -1.41 -0.35
CA MET A 120 -0.65 -0.37 -0.83
C MET A 120 -0.78 -0.44 -2.35
N THR A 121 -1.94 -0.10 -2.91
CA THR A 121 -2.10 0.09 -4.36
C THR A 121 -2.62 1.49 -4.67
N ALA A 122 -2.20 2.07 -5.80
CA ALA A 122 -2.64 3.39 -6.26
C ALA A 122 -2.87 3.36 -7.78
N HIS A 123 -4.07 3.74 -8.21
CA HIS A 123 -4.41 3.83 -9.63
C HIS A 123 -4.00 5.18 -10.21
N CYS A 124 -2.69 5.39 -10.37
CA CYS A 124 -2.10 6.56 -11.00
C CYS A 124 -0.68 6.25 -11.46
N ARG A 125 -0.08 7.13 -12.28
CA ARG A 125 1.36 7.04 -12.56
C ARG A 125 2.12 7.43 -11.32
N HIS A 126 3.33 6.89 -11.17
CA HIS A 126 4.23 7.22 -10.08
C HIS A 126 4.44 8.74 -9.91
N ILE A 127 4.55 9.47 -11.03
CA ILE A 127 4.75 10.92 -11.05
C ILE A 127 3.53 11.74 -10.60
N ASP A 128 2.33 11.13 -10.63
CA ASP A 128 1.07 11.79 -10.26
C ASP A 128 0.69 11.50 -8.80
N LEU A 129 1.53 10.76 -8.07
CA LEU A 129 1.26 10.38 -6.69
C LEU A 129 1.38 11.59 -5.76
N PRO A 130 0.43 11.82 -4.82
CA PRO A 130 0.54 12.89 -3.84
C PRO A 130 1.85 12.78 -3.03
N PRO A 131 2.54 13.89 -2.73
CA PRO A 131 3.82 13.87 -2.03
C PRO A 131 3.80 13.10 -0.70
N GLU A 132 2.69 13.19 0.04
CA GLU A 132 2.48 12.52 1.31
C GLU A 132 2.44 11.00 1.12
N VAL A 133 1.67 10.53 0.13
CA VAL A 133 1.56 9.10 -0.20
C VAL A 133 2.88 8.58 -0.77
N ALA A 134 3.57 9.39 -1.59
CA ALA A 134 4.89 9.07 -2.10
C ALA A 134 5.94 8.95 -1.00
N ALA A 135 5.79 9.67 0.12
CA ALA A 135 6.67 9.57 1.28
C ALA A 135 6.43 8.30 2.13
N LEU A 136 5.28 7.63 1.98
CA LEU A 136 4.97 6.41 2.75
C LEU A 136 5.75 5.18 2.28
N LYS A 137 6.32 5.20 1.07
CA LYS A 137 7.11 4.09 0.53
C LYS A 137 8.38 3.89 1.38
N GLY A 138 8.48 2.74 2.03
CA GLY A 138 9.62 2.38 2.88
C GLY A 138 10.83 1.87 2.08
N LEU A 139 10.57 1.26 0.93
CA LEU A 139 11.55 0.85 -0.06
C LEU A 139 11.03 1.33 -1.43
N ASN A 140 11.92 1.84 -2.28
CA ASN A 140 11.60 2.24 -3.66
C ASN A 140 11.34 1.00 -4.54
N PHE A 141 10.29 0.26 -4.23
CA PHE A 141 9.74 -0.79 -5.09
C PHE A 141 8.42 -0.30 -5.66
N ALA A 142 8.51 0.76 -6.46
CA ALA A 142 7.51 0.96 -7.49
C ALA A 142 7.88 -0.01 -8.61
N ILE A 143 6.96 -0.91 -8.99
CA ILE A 143 7.09 -1.61 -10.26
C ILE A 143 6.41 -0.70 -11.28
N PRO A 144 7.14 0.17 -12.02
CA PRO A 144 6.55 0.84 -13.16
C PRO A 144 6.21 -0.23 -14.18
N PHE A 145 4.94 -0.59 -14.28
CA PHE A 145 4.49 -1.39 -15.40
C PHE A 145 4.45 -0.46 -16.61
N ALA A 146 5.36 -0.67 -17.55
CA ALA A 146 5.33 0.04 -18.82
C ALA A 146 4.15 -0.52 -19.63
N THR A 147 3.02 0.17 -19.60
CA THR A 147 1.89 -0.10 -20.48
C THR A 147 2.28 0.24 -21.92
N ASN A 148 2.82 -0.75 -22.64
CA ASN A 148 2.89 -0.72 -24.11
C ASN A 148 2.25 -2.00 -24.66
N PHE A 149 0.95 -2.14 -24.41
CA PHE A 149 0.05 -2.95 -25.23
C PHE A 149 -0.74 -2.01 -26.14
N ARG A 150 -0.05 -1.37 -27.08
CA ARG A 150 -0.67 -0.87 -28.30
C ARG A 150 -0.06 -1.62 -29.47
N ASN A 151 -0.92 -2.36 -30.15
CA ASN A 151 -0.71 -3.14 -31.38
C ASN A 151 0.05 -4.46 -31.24
N ILE A 152 -0.73 -5.54 -31.04
CA ILE A 152 -0.57 -6.80 -31.76
C ILE A 152 -1.91 -7.07 -32.43
#